data_AF-A0A7C5SH40-F1
#
_entry.id   AF-A0A7C5SH40-F1
#
_cell.length_a   1.000
_cell.length_b   1.000
_cell.length_c   1.000
_cell.angle_alpha   90.00
_cell.angle_beta   90.00
_cell.angle_gamma   90.00
#
_symmetry.space_group_name_H-M   'P 1'
#
loop_
_entity.id
_entity.type
_entity.pdbx_description
1 polymer ?
#
loop_
_entity_poly.entity_id
_entity_poly.type
_entity_poly.pdbx_seq_one_letter_code
_entity_poly.pdbx_strand_id
1 'polypeptide(L)' 'MNVQMEPFVYDDKVVRKFVLATVVWGIVGMLAGLLAALQLADPLFNFEIPWITFGRLRP' A
#
# COMPACT_ATOMS: atom_id res chain seq x y z
N MET A 1 -10.60 -47.73 20.60
CA MET A 1 -10.96 -46.89 19.44
C MET A 1 -9.82 -45.90 19.26
N ASN A 2 -9.04 -46.01 18.19
CA ASN A 2 -7.98 -45.05 17.90
C ASN A 2 -8.62 -43.91 17.10
N VAL A 3 -8.79 -42.75 17.74
CA VAL A 3 -9.30 -41.54 17.09
C VAL A 3 -8.19 -41.01 16.19
N GLN A 4 -8.28 -41.28 14.89
CA GLN A 4 -7.41 -40.66 13.91
C GLN A 4 -7.89 -39.22 13.71
N MET A 5 -7.11 -38.26 14.19
CA MET A 5 -7.38 -36.84 14.00
C MET A 5 -7.01 -36.49 12.55
N GLU A 6 -8.00 -36.24 11.69
CA GLU A 6 -7.74 -35.71 10.35
C GLU A 6 -7.14 -34.30 10.45
N PRO A 7 -5.99 -34.04 9.81
CA PRO A 7 -5.41 -32.70 9.83
C PRO A 7 -6.27 -31.75 9.01
N PHE A 8 -6.89 -30.77 9.67
CA PHE A 8 -7.53 -29.63 9.02
C PHE A 8 -6.46 -28.62 8.57
N VAL A 9 -6.40 -28.33 7.28
CA VAL A 9 -5.50 -27.31 6.70
C VAL A 9 -6.34 -26.15 6.20
N TYR A 10 -6.03 -24.94 6.66
CA TYR A 10 -6.67 -23.71 6.18
C TYR A 10 -6.14 -23.31 4.79
N ASP A 11 -7.02 -22.83 3.92
CA ASP A 11 -6.60 -22.18 2.66
C ASP A 11 -6.14 -20.74 2.96
N ASP A 12 -4.82 -20.57 3.09
CA ASP A 12 -4.16 -19.30 3.37
C ASP A 12 -3.76 -18.53 2.10
N LYS A 13 -4.08 -19.04 0.90
CA LYS A 13 -3.62 -18.44 -0.37
C LYS A 13 -4.12 -17.02 -0.55
N VAL A 14 -5.38 -16.77 -0.21
CA VAL A 14 -5.99 -15.43 -0.32
C VAL A 14 -5.37 -14.49 0.72
N VAL A 15 -5.23 -14.94 1.96
CA VAL A 15 -4.62 -14.16 3.04
C VAL A 15 -3.21 -13.72 2.66
N ARG A 16 -2.38 -14.63 2.15
CA ARG A 16 -1.02 -14.33 1.73
C ARG A 16 -0.96 -13.29 0.61
N LYS A 17 -1.86 -13.40 -0.38
CA LYS A 17 -1.98 -12.42 -1.47
C LYS A 17 -2.39 -11.04 -0.96
N PHE A 18 -3.33 -10.98 -0.01
CA PHE A 18 -3.74 -9.70 0.58
C PHE A 18 -2.65 -9.07 1.43
N VAL A 19 -1.90 -9.85 2.21
CA VAL A 19 -0.75 -9.33 2.97
C VAL A 19 0.27 -8.69 2.03
N LEU A 20 0.59 -9.36 0.91
CA LEU A 20 1.47 -8.80 -0.10
C LEU A 20 0.91 -7.49 -0.68
N ALA A 21 -0.38 -7.48 -1.06
CA ALA A 21 -1.04 -6.30 -1.60
C ALA A 21 -1.03 -5.13 -0.60
N THR A 22 -1.31 -5.39 0.68
CA THR A 22 -1.29 -4.38 1.75
C THR A 22 0.09 -3.75 1.90
N VAL A 23 1.16 -4.55 1.87
CA VAL A 23 2.53 -4.01 1.97
C VAL A 23 2.86 -3.15 0.75
N VAL A 24 2.54 -3.63 -0.46
CA VAL A 24 2.78 -2.89 -1.70
C VAL A 24 2.04 -1.54 -1.69
N TRP A 25 0.74 -1.56 -1.42
CA TRP A 25 -0.06 -0.34 -1.38
C TRP A 25 0.29 0.58 -0.20
N GLY A 26 0.72 0.01 0.93
CA GLY A 26 1.24 0.77 2.07
C GLY A 26 2.48 1.57 1.67
N ILE A 27 3.42 0.95 0.97
CA ILE A 27 4.63 1.64 0.47
C ILE A 27 4.25 2.73 -0.53
N VAL A 28 3.39 2.42 -1.52
CA VAL A 28 2.94 3.38 -2.54
C VAL A 28 2.25 4.58 -1.89
N GLY A 29 1.34 4.34 -0.94
CA GLY A 29 0.63 5.39 -0.21
C GLY A 29 1.56 6.26 0.65
N MET A 30 2.53 5.65 1.36
CA MET A 30 3.50 6.41 2.14
C MET A 30 4.41 7.26 1.27
N LEU A 31 4.88 6.75 0.13
CA LEU A 31 5.70 7.53 -0.80
C LEU A 31 4.91 8.69 -1.43
N ALA A 32 3.66 8.46 -1.84
CA ALA A 32 2.78 9.52 -2.34
C ALA A 32 2.52 10.59 -1.26
N GLY A 33 2.28 10.17 0.00
CA GLY A 33 2.13 11.08 1.13
C GLY A 33 3.39 11.88 1.43
N LEU A 34 4.57 11.25 1.36
CA LEU A 34 5.87 11.93 1.51
C LEU A 34 6.08 12.97 0.41
N LEU A 35 5.78 12.65 -0.85
CA LEU A 35 5.85 13.59 -1.96
C LEU A 35 4.91 14.79 -1.75
N ALA A 36 3.67 14.54 -1.31
CA ALA A 36 2.73 15.61 -0.99
C ALA A 36 3.22 16.50 0.16
N ALA A 37 3.86 15.92 1.19
CA ALA A 37 4.45 16.67 2.29
C ALA A 37 5.63 17.55 1.82
N LEU A 38 6.47 17.05 0.91
CA LEU A 38 7.56 17.84 0.32
C LEU A 38 7.05 19.01 -0.51
N GLN A 39 5.93 18.85 -1.22
CA GLN A 39 5.29 19.93 -1.98
C GLN A 39 4.72 21.04 -1.10
N LEU A 40 4.34 20.73 0.15
CA LEU A 40 3.96 21.73 1.14
C LEU A 40 5.18 22.44 1.75
N ALA A 41 6.31 21.74 1.87
CA ALA A 41 7.54 22.31 2.40
C ALA A 41 8.23 23.26 1.41
N ASP A 42 8.28 22.88 0.12
CA ASP A 42 8.80 23.70 -0.96
C ASP A 42 8.00 23.46 -2.27
N PRO A 43 7.44 24.52 -2.88
CA PRO A 43 6.70 24.43 -4.13
C PRO A 43 7.49 23.83 -5.31
N LEU A 44 8.83 23.82 -5.27
CA LEU A 44 9.70 23.25 -6.29
C LEU A 44 9.40 21.76 -6.56
N PHE A 45 8.95 21.02 -5.54
CA PHE A 45 8.62 19.60 -5.65
C PHE A 45 7.30 19.31 -6.40
N ASN A 46 6.61 20.32 -6.92
CA ASN A 46 5.54 20.12 -7.89
C ASN A 46 6.08 19.83 -9.30
N PHE A 47 7.36 20.12 -9.55
CA PHE A 47 8.08 19.89 -10.82
C PHE A 47 7.40 20.46 -12.07
N GLU A 48 6.45 21.39 -11.93
CA GLU A 48 5.61 21.95 -13.00
C GLU A 48 4.83 20.90 -13.83
N ILE A 49 4.67 19.69 -13.29
CA ILE A 49 4.02 18.59 -13.98
C ILE A 49 2.55 18.48 -13.51
N PRO A 50 1.55 18.54 -14.43
CA PRO A 50 0.14 18.64 -14.05
C PRO A 50 -0.42 17.47 -13.24
N TRP A 51 0.13 16.26 -13.37
CA TRP A 51 -0.38 15.06 -12.69
C TRP A 51 0.21 14.80 -11.30
N ILE A 52 1.35 15.39 -10.97
CA ILE A 52 1.97 15.27 -9.63
C ILE A 52 1.81 16.52 -8.79
N THR A 53 1.07 17.53 -9.25
CA THR A 53 0.78 18.72 -8.44
C THR A 53 0.00 18.35 -7.17
N PHE A 54 0.30 19.03 -6.05
CA PHE A 54 -0.32 18.78 -4.74
C PHE A 54 -1.85 18.62 -4.78
N GLY A 55 -2.55 19.47 -5.53
CA GLY A 55 -4.01 19.43 -5.64
C GLY A 55 -4.60 18.24 -6.39
N ARG A 56 -3.79 17.46 -7.13
CA ARG A 56 -4.23 16.22 -7.80
C ARG A 56 -3.67 14.97 -7.12
N LEU A 57 -2.49 15.08 -6.53
CA LEU A 57 -1.87 14.02 -5.75
C LEU A 57 -2.65 13.75 -4.45
N ARG A 58 -3.23 14.79 -3.86
CA ARG A 58 -4.17 14.72 -2.74
C ARG A 58 -5.58 15.08 -3.21
N PRO A 59 -6.36 14.13 -3.75
CA PRO A 59 -7.79 14.34 -4.02
C PRO A 59 -8.57 14.66 -2.74
#